data_AF-A0A3C0FY34-F1
#
_entry.id   AF-A0A3C0FY34-F1
#
_cell.length_a   1.000
_cell.length_b   1.000
_cell.length_c   1.000
_cell.angle_alpha   90.00
_cell.angle_beta   90.00
_cell.angle_gamma   90.00
#
_symmetry.space_group_name_H-M   'P 1'
#
loop_
_entity.id
_entity.type
_entity.pdbx_description
1 polymer ?
#
loop_
_entity_poly.entity_id
_entity_poly.type
_entity_poly.pdbx_seq_one_letter_code
_entity_poly.pdbx_strand_id
1 'polypeptide(L)'
;MGKRSKIILGLLVAVLIGIIVTEIVRPRPINWSPSYTLASKIPFGCYVLYNELASIFPHNDIETVKENIYDVLVDRDTSTAANYILINDFIYLDEQETNQLLKFVDEGNQVFIATSNLTGKLADTLNITIEQRYDIKE
;
A
#
# COMPACT_ATOMS: atom_id res chain seq x y z
N MET A 1 5.82 24.63 56.68
CA MET A 1 4.68 24.66 55.72
C MET A 1 3.37 24.46 56.45
N GLY A 2 2.40 25.36 56.27
CA GLY A 2 1.03 25.15 56.77
C GLY A 2 0.33 23.99 56.04
N LYS A 3 -0.68 23.38 56.68
CA LYS A 3 -1.45 22.24 56.13
C LYS A 3 -1.95 22.49 54.70
N ARG A 4 -2.40 23.73 54.40
CA ARG A 4 -2.86 24.15 53.08
C ARG A 4 -1.77 24.07 52.00
N SER A 5 -0.53 24.46 52.34
CA SER A 5 0.60 24.44 51.39
C SER A 5 1.02 23.02 51.02
N LYS A 6 0.93 22.05 51.95
CA LYS A 6 1.18 20.63 51.66
C LYS A 6 0.13 20.03 50.72
N ILE A 7 -1.14 20.41 50.87
CA ILE A 7 -2.23 19.95 50.00
C ILE A 7 -2.06 20.49 48.58
N ILE A 8 -1.76 21.79 48.44
CA ILE A 8 -1.51 22.41 47.13
C ILE A 8 -0.32 21.76 46.43
N LEU A 9 0.78 21.51 47.15
CA LEU A 9 1.95 20.83 46.59
C LEU A 9 1.63 19.40 46.15
N GLY A 10 0.89 18.64 46.97
CA GLY A 10 0.46 17.27 46.61
C GLY A 10 -0.44 17.26 45.37
N LEU A 11 -1.38 18.20 45.26
CA LEU A 11 -2.25 18.33 44.09
C LEU A 11 -1.45 18.70 42.84
N LEU A 12 -0.50 19.63 42.95
CA LEU A 12 0.36 20.02 41.84
C LEU A 12 1.22 18.84 41.34
N VAL A 13 1.78 18.05 42.25
CA VAL A 13 2.53 16.84 41.91
C VAL A 13 1.61 15.81 41.24
N ALA A 14 0.39 15.62 41.75
CA ALA A 14 -0.57 14.70 41.15
C ALA A 14 -0.97 15.10 39.71
N VAL A 15 -1.19 16.40 39.47
CA VAL A 15 -1.48 16.92 38.12
C VAL A 15 -0.29 16.72 37.19
N LEU A 16 0.94 17.00 37.64
CA LEU A 16 2.15 16.77 36.87
C LEU A 16 2.32 15.30 36.47
N ILE A 17 2.14 14.38 37.41
CA ILE A 17 2.18 12.94 37.15
C ILE A 17 1.08 12.57 36.15
N GLY A 18 -0.13 13.12 36.30
CA GLY A 18 -1.22 12.93 35.36
C GLY A 18 -0.84 13.30 33.92
N ILE A 19 -0.24 14.48 33.72
CA ILE A 19 0.19 14.95 32.39
C ILE A 19 1.24 14.00 31.80
N ILE A 20 2.23 13.58 32.58
CA ILE A 20 3.28 12.66 32.11
C ILE A 20 2.68 11.32 31.68
N VAL A 21 1.77 10.76 32.48
CA VAL A 21 1.09 9.51 32.13
C VAL A 21 0.27 9.67 30.85
N THR A 22 -0.44 10.79 30.66
CA THR A 22 -1.20 11.03 29.43
C THR A 22 -0.32 11.08 28.19
N GLU A 23 0.88 11.66 28.28
CA GLU A 23 1.81 11.73 27.15
C GLU A 23 2.41 10.36 26.81
N ILE A 24 2.73 9.54 27.83
CA ILE A 24 3.29 8.19 27.63
C ILE A 24 2.27 7.23 27.01
N VAL A 25 0.99 7.34 27.41
CA VAL A 25 -0.08 6.46 26.92
C VAL A 25 -0.62 6.90 25.56
N ARG A 26 -0.30 8.13 25.11
CA ARG A 26 -0.74 8.65 23.82
C ARG A 26 -0.20 7.76 22.69
N PRO A 27 -1.06 7.14 21.87
CA PRO A 27 -0.61 6.36 20.73
C PRO A 27 0.08 7.28 19.72
N ARG A 28 1.10 6.75 19.05
CA ARG A 28 1.77 7.48 17.95
C ARG A 28 0.74 7.76 16.85
N PRO A 29 0.76 8.95 16.23
CA PRO A 29 -0.14 9.24 15.12
C PRO A 29 0.09 8.21 14.00
N ILE A 30 -1.02 7.74 13.42
CA ILE A 30 -0.97 6.80 12.30
C ILE A 30 -0.41 7.54 11.09
N ASN A 31 0.63 6.98 10.49
CA ASN A 31 1.19 7.52 9.25
C ASN A 31 0.33 7.07 8.06
N TRP A 32 -0.34 8.01 7.40
CA TRP A 32 -1.15 7.77 6.20
C TRP A 32 -0.41 8.12 4.90
N SER A 33 0.93 8.19 4.90
CA SER A 33 1.69 8.38 3.68
C SER A 33 1.50 7.18 2.74
N PRO A 34 1.23 7.38 1.44
CA PRO A 34 1.17 6.28 0.49
C PRO A 34 2.52 5.55 0.40
N SER A 35 2.51 4.21 0.34
CA SER A 35 3.74 3.41 0.27
C SER A 35 3.65 2.24 -0.70
N TYR A 36 2.57 1.46 -0.65
CA TYR A 36 2.26 0.30 -1.49
C TYR A 36 3.33 -0.81 -1.53
N THR A 37 4.40 -0.67 -0.76
CA THR A 37 5.47 -1.66 -0.69
C THR A 37 5.09 -2.85 0.19
N LEU A 38 5.61 -4.02 -0.14
CA LEU A 38 5.46 -5.25 0.64
C LEU A 38 6.10 -5.19 2.04
N ALA A 39 7.05 -4.28 2.27
CA ALA A 39 7.72 -4.14 3.57
C ALA A 39 7.00 -3.17 4.53
N SER A 40 6.11 -2.32 4.02
CA SER A 40 5.51 -1.24 4.80
C SER A 40 4.29 -1.71 5.59
N LYS A 41 4.32 -1.46 6.91
CA LYS A 41 3.26 -1.84 7.87
C LYS A 41 2.25 -0.72 8.16
N ILE A 42 2.37 0.41 7.49
CA ILE A 42 1.40 1.51 7.59
C ILE A 42 0.16 1.18 6.76
N PRO A 43 -0.99 1.87 6.94
CA PRO A 43 -2.24 1.52 6.26
C PRO A 43 -2.17 1.41 4.74
N PHE A 44 -1.40 2.29 4.06
CA PHE A 44 -1.18 2.21 2.62
C PHE A 44 -0.02 1.30 2.20
N GLY A 45 0.47 0.43 3.08
CA GLY A 45 1.46 -0.60 2.75
C GLY A 45 0.81 -1.93 2.39
N CYS A 46 1.51 -2.76 1.63
CA CYS A 46 1.02 -4.08 1.21
C CYS A 46 1.55 -5.23 2.09
N TYR A 47 2.10 -4.93 3.28
CA TYR A 47 2.68 -5.96 4.14
C TYR A 47 1.68 -7.05 4.55
N VAL A 48 0.46 -6.68 4.94
CA VAL A 48 -0.56 -7.67 5.31
C VAL A 48 -0.97 -8.49 4.10
N LEU A 49 -1.31 -7.82 2.98
CA LEU A 49 -1.68 -8.50 1.74
C LEU A 49 -0.61 -9.51 1.31
N TYR A 50 0.66 -9.10 1.27
CA TYR A 50 1.76 -9.96 0.84
C TYR A 50 1.92 -11.22 1.71
N ASN A 51 1.82 -11.07 3.04
CA ASN A 51 1.91 -12.22 3.95
C ASN A 51 0.69 -13.14 3.87
N GLU A 52 -0.49 -12.62 3.51
CA GLU A 52 -1.70 -13.41 3.32
C GLU A 52 -1.77 -14.09 1.94
N LEU A 53 -0.94 -13.71 0.96
CA LEU A 53 -0.97 -14.33 -0.38
C LEU A 53 -0.79 -15.85 -0.32
N ALA A 54 0.10 -16.36 0.54
CA ALA A 54 0.30 -17.80 0.72
C ALA A 54 -0.92 -18.51 1.34
N SER A 55 -1.73 -17.78 2.11
CA SER A 55 -3.00 -18.29 2.68
C SER A 55 -4.12 -18.27 1.64
N ILE A 56 -4.17 -17.21 0.82
CA ILE A 56 -5.16 -17.03 -0.26
C ILE A 56 -4.91 -18.00 -1.42
N PHE A 57 -3.64 -18.26 -1.75
CA PHE A 57 -3.21 -19.11 -2.86
C PHE A 57 -2.27 -20.24 -2.38
N PRO A 58 -2.78 -21.21 -1.59
CA PRO A 58 -1.94 -22.20 -0.90
C PRO A 58 -1.24 -23.22 -1.80
N HIS A 59 -1.63 -23.33 -3.07
CA HIS A 59 -1.07 -24.28 -4.04
C HIS A 59 -0.35 -23.58 -5.21
N ASN A 60 -0.05 -22.29 -5.07
CA ASN A 60 0.60 -21.50 -6.10
C ASN A 60 1.88 -20.88 -5.54
N ASP A 61 2.91 -20.83 -6.37
CA ASP A 61 4.15 -20.13 -6.04
C ASP A 61 3.92 -18.61 -6.08
N ILE A 62 4.41 -17.93 -5.05
CA ILE A 62 4.35 -16.47 -4.95
C ILE A 62 5.74 -15.91 -5.24
N GLU A 63 5.87 -15.21 -6.36
CA GLU A 63 7.10 -14.57 -6.78
C GLU A 63 7.05 -13.05 -6.56
N THR A 64 8.13 -12.50 -6.00
CA THR A 64 8.29 -11.04 -5.85
C THR A 64 9.12 -10.49 -7.00
N VAL A 65 8.46 -9.73 -7.87
CA VAL A 65 9.10 -9.07 -9.00
C VAL A 65 9.82 -7.79 -8.55
N LYS A 66 11.11 -7.66 -8.90
CA LYS A 66 11.93 -6.46 -8.64
C LYS A 66 12.44 -5.78 -9.91
N GLU A 67 12.26 -6.44 -11.04
CA GLU A 67 12.73 -6.02 -12.36
C GLU A 67 11.66 -5.23 -13.10
N ASN A 68 12.00 -4.70 -14.27
CA ASN A 68 11.02 -4.06 -15.13
C ASN A 68 9.97 -5.09 -15.60
N ILE A 69 8.72 -4.66 -15.74
CA ILE A 69 7.62 -5.53 -16.18
C ILE A 69 7.90 -6.16 -17.56
N TYR A 70 8.56 -5.46 -18.46
CA TYR A 70 8.91 -5.98 -19.78
C TYR A 70 9.83 -7.21 -19.65
N ASP A 71 10.93 -7.09 -18.90
CA ASP A 71 11.93 -8.16 -18.73
C ASP A 71 11.26 -9.40 -18.13
N VAL A 72 10.48 -9.21 -17.06
CA VAL A 72 9.79 -10.29 -16.36
C VAL A 72 8.81 -11.01 -17.25
N LEU A 73 8.04 -10.28 -18.07
CA LEU A 73 7.07 -10.87 -18.96
C LEU A 73 7.70 -11.52 -20.20
N VAL A 74 8.92 -11.16 -20.57
CA VAL A 74 9.66 -11.79 -21.67
C VAL A 74 10.38 -13.05 -21.20
N ASP A 75 11.00 -13.02 -20.02
CA ASP A 75 11.84 -14.12 -19.51
C ASP A 75 11.05 -15.21 -18.77
N ARG A 76 9.74 -15.00 -18.56
CA ARG A 76 8.86 -15.99 -17.90
C ARG A 76 8.78 -17.32 -18.67
N ASP A 77 8.50 -18.39 -17.93
CA ASP A 77 8.05 -19.65 -18.52
C ASP A 77 6.62 -19.49 -19.07
N THR A 78 6.46 -19.68 -20.38
CA THR A 78 5.18 -19.58 -21.08
C THR A 78 4.34 -20.86 -21.02
N SER A 79 4.91 -21.96 -20.53
CA SER A 79 4.21 -23.25 -20.40
C SER A 79 3.22 -23.29 -19.24
N THR A 80 3.34 -22.37 -18.29
CA THR A 80 2.47 -22.24 -17.12
C THR A 80 1.69 -20.92 -17.16
N ALA A 81 0.41 -20.98 -16.79
CA ALA A 81 -0.39 -19.78 -16.58
C ALA A 81 0.10 -19.03 -15.33
N ALA A 82 0.11 -17.71 -15.40
CA ALA A 82 0.54 -16.85 -14.31
C ALA A 82 -0.47 -15.71 -14.05
N ASN A 83 -0.42 -15.18 -12.84
CA ASN A 83 -1.18 -14.00 -12.46
C ASN A 83 -0.20 -12.90 -12.07
N TYR A 84 -0.41 -11.69 -12.60
CA TYR A 84 0.43 -10.53 -12.31
C TYR A 84 -0.36 -9.49 -11.51
N ILE A 85 0.18 -9.04 -10.39
CA ILE A 85 -0.50 -8.11 -9.46
C ILE A 85 0.28 -6.79 -9.41
N LEU A 86 -0.36 -5.70 -9.82
CA LEU A 86 0.17 -4.34 -9.74
C LEU A 86 -0.63 -3.51 -8.74
N ILE A 87 0.05 -2.98 -7.72
CA ILE A 87 -0.56 -2.09 -6.73
C ILE A 87 0.36 -0.89 -6.53
N ASN A 88 -0.11 0.30 -6.91
CA ASN A 88 0.59 1.55 -6.67
C ASN A 88 -0.37 2.73 -6.78
N ASP A 89 0.01 3.92 -6.32
CA ASP A 89 -0.85 5.12 -6.47
C ASP A 89 -1.04 5.53 -7.92
N PHE A 90 0.05 5.40 -8.68
CA PHE A 90 0.16 5.81 -10.06
C PHE A 90 0.84 4.70 -10.85
N ILE A 91 0.22 4.30 -11.94
CA ILE A 91 0.76 3.32 -12.88
C ILE A 91 0.82 3.96 -14.26
N TYR A 92 2.01 3.93 -14.83
CA TYR A 92 2.30 4.31 -16.19
C TYR A 92 3.17 3.21 -16.78
N LEU A 93 2.71 2.65 -17.90
CA LEU A 93 3.46 1.70 -18.70
C LEU A 93 3.75 2.35 -20.05
N ASP A 94 4.99 2.22 -20.50
CA ASP A 94 5.35 2.65 -21.84
C ASP A 94 4.73 1.72 -22.90
N GLU A 95 5.00 2.00 -24.18
CA GLU A 95 4.45 1.22 -25.27
C GLU A 95 4.94 -0.24 -25.30
N GLN A 96 6.21 -0.49 -24.96
CA GLN A 96 6.77 -1.84 -24.96
C GLN A 96 6.20 -2.65 -23.80
N GLU A 97 6.19 -2.07 -22.60
CA GLU A 97 5.59 -2.65 -21.40
C GLU A 97 4.09 -2.94 -21.60
N THR A 98 3.35 -2.00 -22.18
CA THR A 98 1.92 -2.16 -22.48
C THR A 98 1.67 -3.30 -23.46
N ASN A 99 2.40 -3.32 -24.58
CA ASN A 99 2.22 -4.36 -25.60
C ASN A 99 2.54 -5.74 -25.04
N GLN A 100 3.57 -5.85 -24.22
CA GLN A 100 3.94 -7.12 -23.59
C GLN A 100 2.92 -7.55 -22.52
N LEU A 101 2.37 -6.61 -21.73
CA LEU A 101 1.30 -6.90 -20.78
C LEU A 101 0.01 -7.36 -21.48
N LEU A 102 -0.35 -6.73 -22.59
CA LEU A 102 -1.53 -7.13 -23.38
C LEU A 102 -1.32 -8.50 -24.02
N LYS A 103 -0.13 -8.80 -24.54
CA LYS A 103 0.22 -10.13 -25.03
C LYS A 103 0.15 -11.18 -23.93
N PHE A 104 0.64 -10.87 -22.73
CA PHE A 104 0.54 -11.75 -21.58
C PHE A 104 -0.93 -12.10 -21.27
N VAL A 105 -1.84 -11.13 -21.31
CA VAL A 105 -3.29 -11.37 -21.13
C VAL A 105 -3.88 -12.17 -22.30
N ASP A 106 -3.48 -11.88 -23.54
CA ASP A 106 -3.93 -12.60 -24.76
C ASP A 106 -3.53 -14.09 -24.74
N GLU A 107 -2.39 -14.41 -24.14
CA GLU A 107 -1.92 -15.78 -23.89
C GLU A 107 -2.72 -16.53 -22.80
N GLY A 108 -3.75 -15.89 -22.21
CA GLY A 108 -4.66 -16.49 -21.23
C GLY A 108 -4.29 -16.26 -19.77
N ASN A 109 -3.28 -15.42 -19.50
CA ASN A 109 -2.88 -15.04 -18.15
C ASN A 109 -3.76 -13.91 -17.58
N GLN A 110 -3.65 -13.65 -16.27
CA GLN A 110 -4.47 -12.61 -15.62
C GLN A 110 -3.61 -11.48 -15.05
N VAL A 111 -4.11 -10.25 -15.17
CA VAL A 111 -3.48 -9.07 -14.57
C VAL A 111 -4.48 -8.38 -13.66
N PHE A 112 -4.09 -8.17 -12.40
CA PHE A 112 -4.82 -7.36 -11.44
C PHE A 112 -4.11 -6.03 -11.25
N ILE A 113 -4.84 -4.92 -11.39
CA ILE A 113 -4.30 -3.57 -11.23
C ILE A 113 -5.15 -2.82 -10.20
N ALA A 114 -4.52 -2.38 -9.12
CA ALA A 114 -5.12 -1.44 -8.15
C ALA A 114 -4.31 -0.14 -8.14
N THR A 115 -4.92 0.93 -8.64
CA THR A 115 -4.27 2.25 -8.72
C THR A 115 -5.26 3.39 -8.58
N SER A 116 -4.78 4.52 -8.04
CA SER A 116 -5.54 5.77 -7.98
C SER A 116 -5.51 6.52 -9.31
N ASN A 117 -4.54 6.20 -10.18
CA ASN A 117 -4.34 6.85 -11.47
C ASN A 117 -3.65 5.91 -12.46
N LEU A 118 -4.21 5.81 -13.67
CA LEU A 118 -3.72 4.98 -14.77
C LEU A 118 -3.68 5.85 -16.03
N THR A 119 -2.52 5.95 -16.66
CA THR A 119 -2.32 6.77 -17.86
C THR A 119 -1.45 6.06 -18.90
N GLY A 120 -1.31 6.68 -20.07
CA GLY A 120 -0.45 6.20 -21.15
C GLY A 120 -1.14 5.14 -22.00
N LYS A 121 -0.31 4.39 -22.75
CA LYS A 121 -0.78 3.50 -23.82
C LYS A 121 -1.76 2.43 -23.31
N LEU A 122 -1.57 1.91 -22.11
CA LEU A 122 -2.46 0.93 -21.51
C LEU A 122 -3.87 1.51 -21.28
N ALA A 123 -3.95 2.71 -20.67
CA ALA A 123 -5.23 3.38 -20.43
C ALA A 123 -5.95 3.69 -21.74
N ASP A 124 -5.23 4.23 -22.73
CA ASP A 124 -5.76 4.56 -24.05
C ASP A 124 -6.30 3.31 -24.77
N THR A 125 -5.53 2.22 -24.76
CA THR A 125 -5.88 0.97 -25.47
C THR A 125 -7.10 0.30 -24.85
N LEU A 126 -7.24 0.35 -23.52
CA LEU A 126 -8.39 -0.19 -22.80
C LEU A 126 -9.54 0.82 -22.67
N ASN A 127 -9.39 2.03 -23.20
CA ASN A 127 -10.34 3.14 -23.09
C ASN A 127 -10.75 3.42 -21.63
N ILE A 128 -9.76 3.49 -20.74
CA ILE A 128 -9.94 3.75 -19.31
C ILE A 128 -9.61 5.22 -19.03
N THR A 129 -10.55 5.91 -18.38
CA THR A 129 -10.35 7.26 -17.84
C THR A 129 -10.65 7.24 -16.35
N ILE A 130 -9.71 7.75 -15.55
CA ILE A 130 -9.87 7.86 -14.10
C ILE A 130 -10.04 9.32 -13.71
N GLU A 131 -11.17 9.65 -13.10
CA GLU A 131 -11.44 10.96 -12.54
C GLU A 131 -11.33 10.93 -11.01
N GLN A 132 -10.42 11.74 -10.46
CA GLN A 132 -10.29 11.89 -9.01
C GLN A 132 -11.24 12.99 -8.53
N ARG A 133 -12.28 12.60 -7.78
CA ARG A 133 -13.19 13.56 -7.13
C ARG A 133 -12.74 13.77 -5.69
N TYR A 134 -12.23 14.96 -5.42
CA TYR A 134 -11.93 15.40 -4.07
C TYR A 134 -13.20 16.02 -3.47
N ASP A 135 -13.93 15.24 -2.66
CA ASP A 135 -14.95 15.81 -1.80
C ASP A 135 -14.27 16.44 -0.59
N ILE A 136 -14.18 17.77 -0.58
CA ILE A 136 -13.81 18.53 0.61
C ILE A 136 -15.00 18.42 1.56
N LYS A 137 -14.89 17.56 2.58
CA LYS A 137 -15.81 17.60 3.72
C LYS A 137 -15.34 18.70 4.65
N GLU A 138 -16.09 19.81 4.67
CA GLU A 138 -16.01 20.84 5.73
C GLU A 138 -16.40 20.26 7.10
#